data_AF-A0A1V9ZUN5-F1
#
_entry.id   AF-A0A1V9ZUN5-F1
#
_cell.length_a   1.000
_cell.length_b   1.000
_cell.length_c   1.000
_cell.angle_alpha   90.00
_cell.angle_beta   90.00
_cell.angle_gamma   90.00
#
_symmetry.space_group_name_H-M   'P 1'
#
loop_
_entity.id
_entity.type
_entity.pdbx_description
1 polymer ?
#
loop_
_entity_poly.entity_id
_entity_poly.type
_entity_poly.pdbx_seq_one_letter_code
_entity_poly.pdbx_strand_id
1 'polypeptide(L)'
;MDGETKKLCSDVLDEFFKMENSEPFRERVNWEEWGLYDYLQVVKTPMDMGAVRIKLNKGEYKKPEDFAKDMRLIWDNCKLYNQDGSELYAIAHSLTKLFDEKMKHLKLDDGPPSKSSSDPSLEDRIVFSQDIYKISSKDLGTIVEMIEERCPKALDKQNPDEIDLNVDAIDAKTFKEIDAFVKECVPGGSIPRTLKKGKRKSKDKDDKSAKRQKE
;
A
#
# COMPACT_ATOMS: atom_id res chain seq x y z
N MET A 1 18.66 -11.03 -7.94
CA MET A 1 17.35 -10.67 -8.52
C MET A 1 17.15 -11.53 -9.76
N ASP A 2 15.97 -12.11 -9.93
CA ASP A 2 15.63 -12.89 -11.12
C ASP A 2 15.53 -12.01 -12.38
N GLY A 3 15.50 -12.64 -13.55
CA GLY A 3 15.56 -11.93 -14.82
C GLY A 3 14.34 -11.05 -15.10
N GLU A 4 13.16 -11.43 -14.63
CA GLU A 4 11.91 -10.68 -14.81
C GLU A 4 11.92 -9.43 -13.93
N THR A 5 12.21 -9.57 -12.64
CA THR A 5 12.33 -8.44 -11.72
C THR A 5 13.46 -7.49 -12.16
N LYS A 6 14.56 -8.02 -12.69
CA LYS A 6 15.65 -7.20 -13.26
C LYS A 6 15.17 -6.39 -14.47
N LYS A 7 14.41 -7.01 -15.37
CA LYS A 7 13.84 -6.34 -16.55
C LYS A 7 12.90 -5.22 -16.11
N LEU A 8 12.01 -5.49 -15.17
CA LEU A 8 11.10 -4.50 -14.60
C LEU A 8 11.82 -3.29 -13.99
N CYS A 9 12.90 -3.50 -13.24
CA CYS A 9 13.73 -2.40 -12.73
C CYS A 9 14.41 -1.62 -13.86
N SER A 10 14.83 -2.30 -14.92
CA SER A 10 15.43 -1.67 -16.11
C SER A 10 14.40 -0.80 -16.84
N ASP A 11 13.19 -1.30 -17.03
CA ASP A 11 12.10 -0.58 -17.70
C ASP A 11 11.74 0.69 -16.93
N VAL A 12 11.64 0.62 -15.60
CA VAL A 12 11.46 1.81 -14.76
C VAL A 12 12.63 2.79 -14.94
N LEU A 13 13.87 2.33 -14.86
CA LEU A 13 15.04 3.21 -15.05
C LEU A 13 15.01 3.90 -16.43
N ASP A 14 14.69 3.15 -17.49
CA ASP A 14 14.60 3.68 -18.86
C ASP A 14 13.51 4.72 -19.04
N GLU A 15 12.38 4.58 -18.33
CA GLU A 15 11.35 5.61 -18.31
C GLU A 15 11.84 6.92 -17.70
N PHE A 16 12.57 6.87 -16.58
CA PHE A 16 13.16 8.06 -15.97
C PHE A 16 14.17 8.73 -16.90
N PHE A 17 15.02 7.96 -17.59
CA PHE A 17 15.98 8.51 -18.56
C PHE A 17 15.32 9.27 -19.71
N LYS A 18 14.06 8.97 -20.06
CA LYS A 18 13.32 9.68 -21.13
C LYS A 18 12.72 11.01 -20.68
N MET A 19 12.59 11.25 -19.37
CA MET A 19 12.02 12.49 -18.86
C MET A 19 13.02 13.64 -19.00
N GLU A 20 12.57 14.80 -19.49
CA GLU A 20 13.45 15.97 -19.67
C GLU A 20 14.04 16.45 -18.34
N ASN A 21 13.20 16.53 -17.31
CA ASN A 21 13.60 16.94 -15.96
C ASN A 21 14.51 15.93 -15.25
N SER A 22 14.83 14.77 -15.84
CA SER A 22 15.80 13.83 -15.28
C SER A 22 17.24 14.10 -15.72
N GLU A 23 17.44 15.00 -16.69
CA GLU A 23 18.75 15.29 -17.29
C GLU A 23 19.87 15.53 -16.27
N PRO A 24 19.68 16.35 -15.21
CA PRO A 24 20.73 16.64 -14.23
C PRO A 24 21.21 15.42 -13.42
N PHE A 25 20.49 14.30 -13.49
CA PHE A 25 20.70 13.12 -12.66
C PHE A 25 21.21 11.91 -13.47
N ARG A 26 21.42 12.08 -14.78
CA ARG A 26 21.86 11.01 -15.68
C ARG A 26 23.33 10.66 -15.53
N GLU A 27 24.13 11.65 -15.15
CA GLU A 27 25.58 11.53 -14.98
C GLU A 27 26.01 12.03 -13.60
N ARG A 28 27.26 11.74 -13.24
CA ARG A 28 27.84 12.19 -11.99
C ARG A 28 27.93 13.71 -11.94
N VAL A 29 27.63 14.27 -10.77
CA VAL A 29 27.93 15.67 -10.47
C VAL A 29 29.43 15.91 -10.61
N ASN A 30 29.80 16.76 -11.56
CA ASN A 30 31.18 17.18 -11.79
C ASN A 30 31.54 18.34 -10.85
N TRP A 31 31.55 18.04 -9.55
CA TRP A 31 31.72 19.03 -8.49
C TRP A 31 33.07 19.77 -8.58
N GLU A 32 34.13 19.14 -9.11
CA GLU A 32 35.44 19.78 -9.27
C GLU A 32 35.41 20.86 -10.36
N GLU A 33 34.88 20.54 -11.54
CA GLU A 33 34.78 21.49 -12.65
C GLU A 33 33.77 22.61 -12.37
N TRP A 34 32.72 22.32 -11.61
CA TRP A 34 31.72 23.31 -11.19
C TRP A 34 32.13 24.13 -9.95
N GLY A 35 33.30 23.86 -9.36
CA GLY A 35 33.80 24.58 -8.19
C GLY A 35 33.04 24.31 -6.88
N LEU A 36 32.33 23.19 -6.80
CA LEU A 36 31.53 22.75 -5.65
C LEU A 36 32.40 21.93 -4.67
N TYR A 37 33.44 22.54 -4.10
CA TYR A 37 34.46 21.84 -3.30
C TYR A 37 33.96 21.29 -1.95
N ASP A 38 32.79 21.71 -1.50
CA ASP A 38 32.09 21.19 -0.32
C ASP A 38 31.14 20.03 -0.66
N TYR A 39 30.92 19.72 -1.94
CA TYR A 39 29.97 18.68 -2.37
C TYR A 39 30.21 17.34 -1.70
N LEU A 40 31.44 16.82 -1.71
CA LEU A 40 31.77 15.54 -1.06
C LEU A 40 31.82 15.62 0.48
N GLN A 41 31.82 16.83 1.04
CA GLN A 41 31.67 17.02 2.49
C GLN A 41 30.21 16.91 2.90
N VAL A 42 29.27 17.29 2.03
CA VAL A 42 27.83 17.20 2.27
C VAL A 42 27.28 15.85 1.79
N VAL A 43 27.48 15.53 0.51
CA VAL A 43 27.03 14.29 -0.14
C VAL A 43 28.05 13.18 0.09
N LYS A 44 27.73 12.27 1.01
CA LYS A 44 28.64 11.19 1.45
C LYS A 44 28.76 10.05 0.44
N THR A 45 27.69 9.78 -0.30
CA THR A 45 27.64 8.68 -1.27
C THR A 45 27.07 9.22 -2.57
N PRO A 46 27.90 9.77 -3.47
CA PRO A 46 27.46 10.22 -4.79
C PRO A 46 26.80 9.07 -5.58
N MET A 47 25.71 9.38 -6.26
CA MET A 47 24.97 8.43 -7.10
C MET A 47 24.31 9.17 -8.26
N ASP A 48 24.15 8.47 -9.38
CA ASP A 48 23.53 8.96 -10.61
C ASP A 48 22.86 7.80 -11.35
N MET A 49 21.93 8.09 -12.26
CA MET A 49 21.18 7.05 -12.96
C MET A 49 22.05 6.22 -13.90
N GLY A 50 23.16 6.78 -14.41
CA GLY A 50 24.17 6.06 -15.18
C GLY A 50 24.86 4.98 -14.35
N ALA A 51 25.28 5.32 -13.14
CA ALA A 51 25.83 4.37 -12.17
C ALA A 51 24.80 3.29 -11.80
N VAL A 52 23.55 3.65 -11.54
CA VAL A 52 22.47 2.68 -11.29
C VAL A 52 22.30 1.71 -12.46
N ARG A 53 22.30 2.20 -13.70
CA ARG A 53 22.23 1.37 -14.92
C ARG A 53 23.38 0.36 -14.97
N ILE A 54 24.60 0.81 -14.71
CA ILE A 54 25.79 -0.06 -14.71
C ILE A 54 25.65 -1.15 -13.64
N LYS A 55 25.28 -0.79 -12.41
CA LYS A 55 25.10 -1.72 -11.29
C LYS A 55 24.00 -2.74 -11.59
N LEU A 56 22.89 -2.29 -12.16
CA LEU A 56 21.78 -3.16 -12.57
C LEU A 56 22.23 -4.17 -13.64
N ASN A 57 22.93 -3.71 -14.68
CA ASN A 57 23.42 -4.55 -15.77
C ASN A 57 24.41 -5.60 -15.27
N LYS A 58 25.32 -5.23 -14.38
CA LYS A 58 26.28 -6.12 -13.71
C LYS A 58 25.64 -7.09 -12.71
N GLY A 59 24.36 -6.91 -12.38
CA GLY A 59 23.65 -7.77 -11.43
C GLY A 59 24.06 -7.54 -9.97
N GLU A 60 24.55 -6.34 -9.64
CA GLU A 60 24.98 -5.98 -8.29
C GLU A 60 23.80 -5.84 -7.31
N TYR A 61 22.59 -5.62 -7.83
CA TYR A 61 21.36 -5.60 -7.04
C TYR A 61 20.82 -7.01 -6.81
N LYS A 62 20.86 -7.45 -5.55
CA LYS A 62 20.32 -8.76 -5.16
C LYS A 62 18.80 -8.73 -5.12
N LYS A 63 18.22 -7.59 -4.73
CA LYS A 63 16.77 -7.37 -4.60
C LYS A 63 16.35 -6.03 -5.25
N PRO A 64 15.08 -5.88 -5.68
CA PRO A 64 14.58 -4.61 -6.21
C PRO A 64 14.67 -3.46 -5.19
N GLU A 65 14.64 -3.76 -3.89
CA GLU A 65 14.84 -2.76 -2.84
C GLU A 65 16.25 -2.17 -2.85
N ASP A 66 17.27 -2.93 -3.29
CA ASP A 66 18.64 -2.42 -3.39
C ASP A 66 18.79 -1.43 -4.55
N PHE A 67 18.12 -1.71 -5.68
CA PHE A 67 17.97 -0.77 -6.80
C PHE A 67 17.22 0.50 -6.36
N ALA A 68 16.10 0.34 -5.65
CA ALA A 68 15.29 1.45 -5.18
C ALA A 68 16.04 2.36 -4.19
N LYS A 69 16.92 1.81 -3.36
CA LYS A 69 17.78 2.59 -2.47
C LYS A 69 18.69 3.55 -3.25
N ASP A 70 19.36 3.06 -4.29
CA ASP A 70 20.25 3.91 -5.07
C ASP A 70 19.47 4.95 -5.88
N MET A 71 18.31 4.60 -6.44
CA MET A 71 17.45 5.58 -7.11
C MET A 71 17.00 6.70 -6.17
N ARG A 72 16.57 6.36 -4.94
CA ARG A 72 16.20 7.38 -3.93
C ARG A 72 17.40 8.21 -3.50
N LEU A 73 18.57 7.60 -3.37
CA LEU A 73 19.81 8.29 -2.98
C LEU A 73 20.17 9.41 -3.96
N ILE A 74 19.90 9.26 -5.26
CA ILE A 74 20.12 10.32 -6.26
C ILE A 74 19.31 11.58 -5.88
N TRP A 75 18.01 11.40 -5.62
CA TRP A 75 17.11 12.50 -5.28
C TRP A 75 17.42 13.07 -3.90
N ASP A 76 17.75 12.22 -2.93
CA ASP A 76 18.05 12.61 -1.56
C ASP A 76 19.36 13.40 -1.48
N ASN A 77 20.40 12.99 -2.21
CA ASN A 77 21.64 13.76 -2.33
C ASN A 77 21.39 15.14 -2.93
N CYS A 78 20.54 15.20 -3.96
CA CYS A 78 20.15 16.48 -4.55
C CYS A 78 19.46 17.38 -3.55
N LYS A 79 18.43 16.89 -2.83
CA LYS A 79 17.70 17.66 -1.82
C LYS A 79 18.57 18.02 -0.62
N LEU A 80 19.57 17.20 -0.29
CA LEU A 80 20.51 17.46 0.79
C LEU A 80 21.48 18.60 0.47
N TYR A 81 21.99 18.63 -0.76
CA TYR A 81 22.97 19.62 -1.19
C TYR A 81 22.33 20.95 -1.62
N ASN A 82 21.16 20.89 -2.27
CA ASN A 82 20.49 22.06 -2.81
C ASN A 82 19.46 22.60 -1.81
N GLN A 83 19.33 23.92 -1.74
CA GLN A 83 18.40 24.58 -0.82
C GLN A 83 16.93 24.22 -1.13
N ASP A 84 16.14 24.09 -0.05
CA ASP A 84 14.68 24.00 -0.15
C ASP A 84 14.14 25.17 -0.98
N GLY A 85 13.28 24.89 -1.96
CA GLY A 85 12.72 25.89 -2.86
C GLY A 85 13.53 26.18 -4.13
N SER A 86 14.73 25.61 -4.28
CA SER A 86 15.44 25.62 -5.57
C SER A 86 14.73 24.76 -6.62
N GLU A 87 14.94 25.09 -7.90
CA GLU A 87 14.37 24.33 -9.01
C GLU A 87 14.79 22.84 -8.98
N LEU A 88 16.07 22.58 -8.72
CA LEU A 88 16.60 21.23 -8.67
C LEU A 88 16.03 20.43 -7.48
N TYR A 89 15.78 21.08 -6.36
CA TYR A 89 15.07 20.48 -5.23
C TYR A 89 13.63 20.08 -5.64
N ALA A 90 12.89 21.00 -6.27
CA ALA A 90 11.51 20.74 -6.69
C ALA A 90 11.41 19.58 -7.70
N ILE A 91 12.38 19.51 -8.63
CA ILE A 91 12.50 18.40 -9.57
C ILE A 91 12.79 17.10 -8.81
N ALA A 92 13.81 17.05 -7.94
CA ALA A 92 14.16 15.84 -7.19
C ALA A 92 13.01 15.34 -6.30
N HIS A 93 12.27 16.26 -5.67
CA HIS A 93 11.07 15.92 -4.91
C HIS A 93 9.97 15.33 -5.80
N SER A 94 9.74 15.88 -7.00
CA SER A 94 8.76 15.36 -7.94
C SER A 94 9.14 13.97 -8.48
N LEU A 95 10.42 13.75 -8.81
CA LEU A 95 10.95 12.47 -9.25
C LEU A 95 10.91 11.41 -8.13
N THR A 96 11.13 11.80 -6.87
CA THR A 96 10.98 10.91 -5.70
C THR A 96 9.56 10.33 -5.66
N LYS A 97 8.53 11.19 -5.73
CA LYS A 97 7.12 10.76 -5.67
C LYS A 97 6.76 9.82 -6.82
N LEU A 98 7.12 10.21 -8.05
CA LEU A 98 6.86 9.40 -9.23
C LEU A 98 7.55 8.02 -9.15
N PHE A 99 8.77 7.99 -8.62
CA PHE A 99 9.52 6.74 -8.48
C PHE A 99 8.85 5.80 -7.49
N ASP A 100 8.46 6.32 -6.33
CA ASP A 100 7.78 5.52 -5.30
C ASP A 100 6.42 4.99 -5.77
N GLU A 101 5.67 5.77 -6.55
CA GLU A 101 4.44 5.30 -7.20
C GLU A 101 4.72 4.14 -8.15
N LYS A 102 5.72 4.24 -9.03
CA LYS A 102 6.10 3.16 -9.95
C LYS A 102 6.58 1.91 -9.21
N MET A 103 7.37 2.07 -8.14
CA MET A 103 7.83 0.94 -7.33
C MET A 103 6.70 0.22 -6.59
N LYS A 104 5.57 0.88 -6.29
CA LYS A 104 4.37 0.21 -5.75
C LYS A 104 3.74 -0.70 -6.79
N HIS A 105 3.66 -0.26 -8.05
CA HIS A 105 3.09 -1.03 -9.15
C HIS A 105 3.99 -2.19 -9.60
N LEU A 106 5.30 -2.12 -9.37
CA LEU A 106 6.21 -3.25 -9.59
C LEU A 106 5.96 -4.44 -8.65
N LYS A 107 5.16 -4.28 -7.58
CA LYS A 107 4.80 -5.36 -6.65
C LYS A 107 3.55 -6.17 -7.05
N LEU A 108 3.14 -6.20 -8.33
CA LEU A 108 1.86 -6.82 -8.70
C LEU A 108 1.92 -7.62 -10.02
N ASP A 109 2.21 -8.93 -9.88
CA ASP A 109 1.35 -9.99 -10.43
C ASP A 109 1.27 -11.14 -9.40
N ASP A 110 0.08 -11.71 -9.24
CA ASP A 110 -0.41 -12.45 -8.06
C ASP A 110 0.25 -13.83 -7.82
N GLY A 111 1.37 -13.85 -7.10
CA GLY A 111 1.82 -15.04 -6.35
C GLY A 111 1.02 -15.21 -5.04
N PRO A 112 0.72 -16.44 -4.57
CA PRO A 112 -0.10 -16.65 -3.39
C PRO A 112 0.50 -15.91 -2.19
N PRO A 113 -0.34 -15.28 -1.33
CA PRO A 113 0.08 -14.24 -0.40
C PRO A 113 1.14 -14.77 0.56
N SER A 114 2.41 -14.39 0.31
CA SER A 114 3.46 -14.57 1.30
C SER A 114 3.37 -13.43 2.31
N LYS A 115 2.79 -13.79 3.47
CA LYS A 115 2.58 -13.02 4.70
C LYS A 115 3.58 -11.87 4.89
N SER A 116 3.18 -10.64 4.54
CA SER A 116 3.77 -9.43 5.08
C SER A 116 2.81 -8.84 6.11
N SER A 117 3.34 -8.54 7.29
CA SER A 117 2.73 -7.92 8.49
C SER A 117 1.22 -8.15 8.68
N SER A 118 0.87 -8.95 9.68
CA SER A 118 -0.52 -9.20 10.06
C SER A 118 -1.30 -7.93 10.42
N ASP A 119 -0.63 -6.81 10.73
CA ASP A 119 -1.23 -5.57 11.21
C ASP A 119 -1.70 -4.62 10.07
N PRO A 120 -2.88 -3.99 10.18
CA PRO A 120 -3.32 -2.94 9.26
C PRO A 120 -2.35 -1.74 9.25
N SER A 121 -2.17 -1.11 8.11
CA SER A 121 -1.36 0.12 8.02
C SER A 121 -2.11 1.33 8.63
N LEU A 122 -1.40 2.43 8.89
CA LEU A 122 -2.03 3.67 9.35
C LEU A 122 -3.03 4.20 8.31
N GLU A 123 -2.71 4.06 7.02
CA GLU A 123 -3.61 4.43 5.91
C GLU A 123 -4.91 3.62 5.96
N ASP A 124 -4.82 2.30 6.18
CA ASP A 124 -6.01 1.43 6.29
C ASP A 124 -6.91 1.86 7.45
N ARG A 125 -6.32 2.23 8.60
CA ARG A 125 -7.06 2.74 9.77
C ARG A 125 -7.78 4.05 9.47
N ILE A 126 -7.14 4.96 8.71
CA ILE A 126 -7.74 6.24 8.30
C ILE A 126 -8.93 5.99 7.37
N VAL A 127 -8.76 5.17 6.32
CA VAL A 127 -9.83 4.86 5.36
C VAL A 127 -11.02 4.20 6.05
N PHE A 128 -10.76 3.19 6.90
CA PHE A 128 -11.80 2.52 7.68
C PHE A 128 -12.61 3.49 8.53
N SER A 129 -11.93 4.42 9.23
CA SER A 129 -12.61 5.41 10.07
C SER A 129 -13.56 6.32 9.28
N GLN A 130 -13.22 6.63 8.02
CA GLN A 130 -14.07 7.44 7.16
C GLN A 130 -15.23 6.65 6.57
N ASP A 131 -15.00 5.40 6.18
CA ASP A 131 -16.00 4.56 5.54
C ASP A 131 -17.07 4.06 6.53
N ILE A 132 -16.74 3.94 7.82
CA ILE A 132 -17.72 3.69 8.89
C ILE A 132 -18.84 4.75 8.92
N TYR A 133 -18.57 6.01 8.58
CA TYR A 133 -19.61 7.04 8.53
C TYR A 133 -20.51 6.93 7.29
N LYS A 134 -20.16 6.08 6.31
CA LYS A 134 -20.87 5.94 5.03
C LYS A 134 -21.81 4.74 4.97
N ILE A 135 -21.73 3.81 5.93
CA ILE A 135 -22.56 2.60 5.97
C ILE A 135 -23.90 2.86 6.67
N SER A 136 -24.86 1.94 6.50
CA SER A 136 -26.17 2.05 7.13
C SER A 136 -26.11 1.80 8.65
N SER A 137 -27.05 2.36 9.41
CA SER A 137 -27.14 2.11 10.87
C SER A 137 -27.29 0.63 11.23
N LYS A 138 -27.89 -0.17 10.32
CA LYS A 138 -28.02 -1.62 10.49
C LYS A 138 -26.66 -2.33 10.38
N ASP A 139 -25.84 -1.92 9.41
CA ASP A 139 -24.51 -2.49 9.20
C ASP A 139 -23.54 -2.03 10.29
N LEU A 140 -23.66 -0.78 10.72
CA LEU A 140 -22.92 -0.24 11.87
C LEU A 140 -23.21 -1.05 13.14
N GLY A 141 -24.49 -1.38 13.40
CA GLY A 141 -24.86 -2.24 14.53
C GLY A 141 -24.21 -3.63 14.48
N THR A 142 -24.08 -4.20 13.27
CA THR A 142 -23.40 -5.49 13.08
C THR A 142 -21.90 -5.40 13.37
N ILE A 143 -21.25 -4.31 12.98
CA ILE A 143 -19.82 -4.08 13.26
C ILE A 143 -19.59 -3.91 14.76
N VAL A 144 -20.42 -3.11 15.43
CA VAL A 144 -20.31 -2.89 16.88
C VAL A 144 -20.46 -4.22 17.63
N GLU A 145 -21.43 -5.07 17.25
CA GLU A 145 -21.61 -6.40 17.84
C GLU A 145 -20.36 -7.30 17.66
N MET A 146 -19.76 -7.30 16.47
CA MET A 146 -18.52 -8.05 16.21
C MET A 146 -17.33 -7.52 17.02
N ILE A 147 -17.19 -6.20 17.16
CA ILE A 147 -16.10 -5.59 17.94
C ILE A 147 -16.31 -5.88 19.43
N GLU A 148 -17.54 -5.83 19.93
CA GLU A 148 -17.84 -6.14 21.32
C GLU A 148 -17.54 -7.60 21.67
N GLU A 149 -17.84 -8.55 20.78
CA GLU A 149 -17.56 -9.98 21.00
C GLU A 149 -16.05 -10.28 21.03
N ARG A 150 -15.26 -9.59 20.22
CA ARG A 150 -13.84 -9.96 19.98
C ARG A 150 -12.84 -9.01 20.63
N CYS A 151 -13.16 -7.72 20.67
CA CYS A 151 -12.30 -6.62 21.11
C CYS A 151 -13.11 -5.61 21.95
N PRO A 152 -13.70 -5.99 23.09
CA PRO A 152 -14.56 -5.08 23.86
C PRO A 152 -13.82 -3.82 24.35
N LYS A 153 -12.49 -3.89 24.48
CA LYS A 153 -11.63 -2.74 24.83
C LYS A 153 -11.55 -1.65 23.76
N ALA A 154 -11.98 -1.96 22.53
CA ALA A 154 -12.02 -0.99 21.45
C ALA A 154 -13.28 -0.11 21.48
N LEU A 155 -14.27 -0.43 22.31
CA LEU A 155 -15.49 0.36 22.46
C LEU A 155 -15.51 1.00 23.85
N ASP A 156 -15.65 2.32 23.90
CA ASP A 156 -16.02 3.02 25.13
C ASP A 156 -17.53 3.30 25.11
N LYS A 157 -18.20 2.90 26.19
CA LYS A 157 -19.65 3.01 26.40
C LYS A 157 -20.00 3.79 27.66
N GLN A 158 -19.10 4.67 28.12
CA GLN A 158 -19.34 5.51 29.29
C GLN A 158 -20.57 6.42 29.14
N ASN A 159 -20.89 6.80 27.90
CA ASN A 159 -22.09 7.56 27.57
C ASN A 159 -23.19 6.61 27.07
N PRO A 160 -24.42 6.62 27.62
CA PRO A 160 -25.53 5.83 27.10
C PRO A 160 -25.97 6.22 25.68
N ASP A 161 -25.68 7.45 25.24
CA ASP A 161 -26.14 7.99 23.96
C ASP A 161 -25.06 7.96 22.86
N GLU A 162 -23.80 7.65 23.20
CA GLU A 162 -22.65 7.68 22.29
C GLU A 162 -21.71 6.49 22.53
N ILE A 163 -21.14 5.95 21.45
CA ILE A 163 -20.16 4.86 21.50
C ILE A 163 -18.88 5.36 20.83
N ASP A 164 -17.80 5.46 21.60
CA ASP A 164 -16.50 5.85 21.04
C ASP A 164 -15.71 4.60 20.61
N LEU A 165 -15.21 4.63 19.37
CA LEU A 165 -14.42 3.55 18.80
C LEU A 165 -12.92 3.90 18.83
N ASN A 166 -12.17 3.16 19.63
CA ASN A 166 -10.70 3.19 19.61
C ASN A 166 -10.16 2.20 18.59
N VAL A 167 -9.83 2.70 17.39
CA VAL A 167 -9.32 1.90 16.27
C VAL A 167 -7.98 1.23 16.59
N ASP A 168 -7.16 1.82 17.47
CA ASP A 168 -5.85 1.26 17.86
C ASP A 168 -5.96 0.07 18.82
N ALA A 169 -7.10 -0.06 19.49
CA ALA A 169 -7.39 -1.18 20.40
C ALA A 169 -8.01 -2.40 19.69
N ILE A 170 -8.25 -2.32 18.37
CA ILE A 170 -8.78 -3.43 17.56
C ILE A 170 -7.62 -4.33 17.13
N ASP A 171 -7.73 -5.63 17.40
CA ASP A 171 -6.72 -6.57 16.93
C ASP A 171 -6.74 -6.68 15.40
N ALA A 172 -5.57 -6.95 14.84
CA ALA A 172 -5.36 -6.96 13.40
C ALA A 172 -6.26 -7.92 12.60
N LYS A 173 -6.66 -9.06 13.20
CA LYS A 173 -7.55 -10.02 12.55
C LYS A 173 -8.97 -9.47 12.53
N THR A 174 -9.45 -8.98 13.66
CA THR A 174 -10.78 -8.37 13.77
C THR A 174 -10.89 -7.15 12.85
N PHE A 175 -9.86 -6.28 12.81
CA PHE A 175 -9.83 -5.13 11.91
C PHE A 175 -10.02 -5.52 10.45
N LYS A 176 -9.32 -6.56 9.96
CA LYS A 176 -9.43 -7.00 8.57
C LYS A 176 -10.82 -7.51 8.21
N GLU A 177 -11.48 -8.21 9.14
CA GLU A 177 -12.84 -8.72 8.92
C GLU A 177 -13.86 -7.59 8.86
N ILE A 178 -13.77 -6.62 9.79
CA ILE A 178 -14.69 -5.47 9.82
C ILE A 178 -14.44 -4.51 8.65
N ASP A 179 -13.18 -4.26 8.28
CA ASP A 179 -12.82 -3.40 7.13
C ASP A 179 -13.32 -3.99 5.81
N ALA A 180 -13.20 -5.31 5.62
CA ALA A 180 -13.79 -5.99 4.47
C ALA A 180 -15.32 -5.84 4.43
N PHE A 181 -15.99 -5.98 5.57
CA PHE A 181 -17.44 -5.81 5.67
C PHE A 181 -17.87 -4.36 5.37
N VAL A 182 -17.16 -3.37 5.91
CA VAL A 182 -17.41 -1.95 5.61
C VAL A 182 -17.29 -1.68 4.11
N LYS A 183 -16.23 -2.18 3.47
CA LYS A 183 -16.01 -2.01 2.01
C LYS A 183 -17.09 -2.65 1.15
N GLU A 184 -17.71 -3.75 1.60
CA GLU A 184 -18.86 -4.38 0.93
C GLU A 184 -20.16 -3.57 1.08
N CYS A 185 -20.28 -2.79 2.16
CA CYS A 185 -21.47 -1.99 2.46
C CYS A 185 -21.45 -0.58 1.84
N VAL A 186 -20.29 -0.03 1.46
CA VAL A 186 -20.18 1.30 0.83
C VAL A 186 -20.63 1.24 -0.65
N PRO A 187 -21.59 2.08 -1.10
CA PRO A 187 -22.01 2.11 -2.50
C PRO A 187 -20.88 2.66 -3.40
N GLY A 188 -20.19 1.78 -4.12
CA GLY A 188 -19.11 2.15 -5.06
C GLY A 188 -17.91 1.21 -5.12
N GLY A 189 -17.81 0.21 -4.23
CA GLY A 189 -16.77 -0.82 -4.27
C GLY A 189 -17.06 -1.89 -5.33
N SER A 190 -16.04 -2.24 -6.12
CA SER A 190 -16.07 -3.33 -7.09
C SER A 190 -16.41 -4.67 -6.41
N ILE A 191 -17.33 -5.42 -7.01
CA ILE A 191 -17.77 -6.74 -6.55
C ILE A 191 -16.72 -7.79 -6.95
N PRO A 192 -16.23 -8.60 -5.99
CA PRO A 192 -16.07 -10.03 -6.25
C PRO A 192 -17.05 -10.82 -5.37
N ARG A 193 -18.07 -11.40 -6.01
CA ARG A 193 -18.86 -12.47 -5.40
C ARG A 193 -17.92 -13.64 -5.21
N THR A 194 -17.71 -14.11 -3.98
CA THR A 194 -17.54 -15.55 -3.67
C THR A 194 -17.42 -15.77 -2.18
N LEU A 195 -18.54 -15.91 -1.46
CA LEU A 195 -18.57 -16.77 -0.28
C LEU A 195 -19.86 -17.59 -0.26
N LYS A 196 -19.71 -18.86 -0.62
CA LYS A 196 -20.70 -19.92 -0.48
C LYS A 196 -21.10 -20.06 0.99
N LYS A 197 -22.39 -19.89 1.29
CA LYS A 197 -22.98 -20.29 2.58
C LYS A 197 -22.94 -21.82 2.71
N GLY A 198 -22.12 -22.31 3.63
CA GLY A 198 -22.17 -23.68 4.15
C GLY A 198 -23.29 -23.83 5.18
N LYS A 199 -24.24 -24.74 4.88
CA LYS A 199 -25.07 -25.57 5.78
C LYS A 199 -25.41 -25.03 7.19
N ARG A 200 -26.70 -24.76 7.40
CA ARG A 200 -27.39 -25.12 8.65
C ARG A 200 -28.40 -26.23 8.38
N LYS A 201 -28.18 -27.37 9.02
CA LYS A 201 -29.09 -28.52 9.16
C LYS A 201 -30.17 -28.10 10.16
N SER A 202 -31.44 -28.23 9.78
CA SER A 202 -32.55 -28.30 10.73
C SER A 202 -33.37 -29.53 10.37
N LYS A 203 -33.57 -30.40 11.36
CA LYS A 203 -34.24 -31.69 11.30
C LYS A 203 -35.52 -31.56 12.13
N ASP A 204 -36.68 -31.74 11.50
CA ASP A 204 -37.89 -32.39 12.04
C ASP A 204 -38.92 -32.41 10.90
N LYS A 205 -39.26 -33.54 10.26
CA LYS A 205 -40.11 -34.68 10.66
C LYS A 205 -41.61 -34.37 10.79
N ASP A 206 -42.34 -35.09 9.92
CA ASP A 206 -43.71 -35.60 9.99
C ASP A 206 -44.88 -34.58 10.01
N ASP A 207 -45.71 -34.60 8.95
CA ASP A 207 -46.95 -35.40 8.99
C ASP A 207 -47.59 -35.56 7.58
N LYS A 208 -48.26 -36.69 7.42
CA LYS A 208 -48.98 -37.22 6.26
C LYS A 208 -50.31 -36.49 6.03
N SER A 209 -50.74 -36.39 4.77
CA SER A 209 -52.10 -36.79 4.29
C SER A 209 -52.22 -36.53 2.78
N ALA A 210 -52.32 -37.61 1.98
CA ALA A 210 -53.55 -38.11 1.35
C ALA A 210 -54.05 -37.24 0.17
N LYS A 211 -53.81 -37.63 -1.10
CA LYS A 211 -54.53 -38.61 -1.93
C LYS A 211 -55.81 -38.05 -2.59
N ARG A 212 -55.78 -37.98 -3.94
CA ARG A 212 -56.86 -38.17 -4.96
C ARG A 212 -56.74 -37.12 -6.07
N GLN A 213 -56.33 -37.49 -7.29
CA GLN A 213 -57.09 -38.13 -8.39
C GLN A 213 -58.19 -37.26 -9.02
N LYS A 214 -58.06 -37.11 -10.35
CA LYS A 214 -59.10 -36.95 -11.38
C LYS A 214 -59.83 -35.60 -11.36
N GLU A 215 -60.06 -34.91 -12.48
CA GLU A 215 -60.23 -35.28 -13.90
C GLU A 215 -59.50 -34.29 -14.82
#